data_AF-A0A6S6W261-F1
#
_entry.id   AF-A0A6S6W261-F1
#
_cell.length_a   1.000
_cell.length_b   1.000
_cell.length_c   1.000
_cell.angle_alpha   90.00
_cell.angle_beta   90.00
_cell.angle_gamma   90.00
#
_symmetry.space_group_name_H-M   'P 1'
#
loop_
_entity.id
_entity.type
_entity.pdbx_description
1 polymer ?
#
loop_
_entity_poly.entity_id
_entity_poly.type
_entity_poly.pdbx_seq_one_letter_code
_entity_poly.pdbx_strand_id
1 'polypeptide(L)'
;MKMQELSQCEDNDGHRDDTDGTTTGVGYTDEEAQLLRREELEYDDPMSSTNRHFPTRLQRLLHLLRGPEPPRIQTIQPYFASTQTRPVRWLEAWRLNKPVSLIPVLFLWLLVFIWLLTAQLPLQDADGNDVFNLDCTDTLWKRKNLCGIDGINCRPFSNISFGFRCPAKCGDVQILNPHVVGPLEVNYRPLVIGTGVYRGDSFICASAIHAGIVDGIRGGSGRVNLVGSHDDFASTKRHGIESILFDSSFPLSFSVVSDDSFHPGSDPRFALFPVSVLFTALLAIFSTSPKVLFPIFTLIFAHVSFVSDPPTASHLNITVLPDHLSMFAKRLLPALFVAVVLYYTTVRRTLSGLTAQFEKALFWLGGFWIGALSNYTFDWIPISRLTAHDLEQQPGAKLALALIILVLVVIIVGQVYYFWLEGRLVRYLGLYSLFLLGIILCVTLPGVNLRIHHYILALLLLPGTSLQTRPSLLYQGILLGLFVNGIARWDFDSILQTSAVLRDDARFNSIVPKILEPSIQSGPETLVAIFAYGTPVTNVDGISVLVNDVERGRAFYADEVNGAVSSFKWTRPADNHLNEYFRWAYILHGKALDYSQPSVWLGNGTWSHVHS
;
A
#
# COMPACT_ATOMS: atom_id res chain seq x y z
N MET A 1 -27.08 21.63 54.96
CA MET A 1 -25.96 22.49 55.41
C MET A 1 -25.70 23.48 54.28
N LYS A 2 -26.15 24.75 54.31
CA LYS A 2 -25.79 25.84 55.26
C LYS A 2 -24.28 25.79 55.55
N MET A 3 -23.47 26.82 55.31
CA MET A 3 -23.73 28.26 55.39
C MET A 3 -22.50 29.02 54.85
N GLN A 4 -22.76 30.13 54.13
CA GLN A 4 -22.21 31.50 54.34
C GLN A 4 -20.70 31.79 54.20
N GLU A 5 -20.25 32.99 53.85
CA GLU A 5 -20.71 34.21 53.15
C GLU A 5 -19.66 35.32 53.45
N LEU A 6 -19.79 36.46 52.76
CA LEU A 6 -19.28 37.82 53.06
C LEU A 6 -17.85 38.17 52.60
N SER A 7 -17.57 39.36 52.07
CA SER A 7 -18.31 40.65 51.91
C SER A 7 -17.77 41.36 50.62
N GLN A 8 -18.44 42.18 49.82
CA GLN A 8 -19.44 43.27 49.93
C GLN A 8 -18.85 44.68 50.17
N CYS A 9 -19.07 45.58 49.17
CA CYS A 9 -19.51 47.01 49.19
C CYS A 9 -19.40 47.58 47.74
N GLU A 10 -20.48 47.97 47.05
CA GLU A 10 -21.26 49.26 47.08
C GLU A 10 -20.41 50.48 46.65
N ASP A 11 -20.84 51.48 45.87
CA ASP A 11 -22.14 52.00 45.41
C ASP A 11 -21.85 52.96 44.20
N ASN A 12 -22.63 52.99 43.12
CA ASN A 12 -23.77 53.89 42.82
C ASN A 12 -23.40 55.33 42.38
N ASP A 13 -23.73 55.70 41.13
CA ASP A 13 -24.51 56.91 40.81
C ASP A 13 -24.68 57.09 39.29
N GLY A 14 -25.90 57.45 38.88
CA GLY A 14 -26.29 57.63 37.48
C GLY A 14 -26.53 59.08 37.09
N HIS A 15 -26.59 59.35 35.78
CA HIS A 15 -27.52 60.35 35.24
C HIS A 15 -27.76 60.17 33.74
N ARG A 16 -29.03 60.39 33.38
CA ARG A 16 -29.57 60.51 32.02
C ARG A 16 -29.19 61.88 31.44
N ASP A 17 -29.00 61.96 30.12
CA ASP A 17 -29.78 62.91 29.32
C ASP A 17 -29.81 62.53 27.84
N ASP A 18 -31.01 62.70 27.26
CA ASP A 18 -31.36 62.51 25.86
C ASP A 18 -30.90 63.72 25.02
N THR A 19 -30.54 63.53 23.74
CA THR A 19 -31.20 64.17 22.57
C THR A 19 -30.43 63.98 21.26
N ASP A 20 -31.13 63.30 20.34
CA ASP A 20 -31.38 63.58 18.91
C ASP A 20 -30.26 63.98 17.93
N GLY A 21 -30.24 63.29 16.78
CA GLY A 21 -29.34 63.59 15.66
C GLY A 21 -29.35 62.50 14.58
N THR A 22 -30.32 62.57 13.67
CA THR A 22 -30.52 61.72 12.50
C THR A 22 -29.32 61.73 11.55
N THR A 23 -28.83 60.58 11.04
CA THR A 23 -28.64 60.28 9.60
C THR A 23 -27.90 58.95 9.33
N THR A 24 -28.54 58.12 8.49
CA THR A 24 -27.98 57.25 7.42
C THR A 24 -26.83 56.27 7.73
N GLY A 25 -27.09 55.00 7.41
CA GLY A 25 -26.30 53.86 7.85
C GLY A 25 -25.02 53.57 7.06
N VAL A 26 -24.21 52.68 7.64
CA VAL A 26 -23.15 51.94 6.97
C VAL A 26 -23.04 50.58 7.66
N GLY A 27 -23.19 49.51 6.88
CA GLY A 27 -22.90 48.15 7.30
C GLY A 27 -21.40 47.93 7.43
N TYR A 28 -21.03 47.24 8.49
CA TYR A 28 -19.68 46.77 8.79
C TYR A 28 -19.20 45.86 7.63
N THR A 29 -18.14 46.26 6.93
CA THR A 29 -17.43 45.44 5.93
C THR A 29 -15.96 45.31 6.31
N ASP A 30 -15.54 44.06 6.32
CA ASP A 30 -14.23 43.48 6.62
C ASP A 30 -13.00 44.24 6.09
N GLU A 31 -12.01 44.40 6.97
CA GLU A 31 -10.68 44.99 6.74
C GLU A 31 -9.67 44.07 6.00
N GLU A 32 -10.08 42.99 5.33
CA GLU A 32 -9.14 42.04 4.68
C GLU A 32 -9.00 42.18 3.15
N ALA A 33 -9.25 43.38 2.59
CA ALA A 33 -9.20 43.60 1.14
C ALA A 33 -8.15 44.63 0.65
N GLN A 34 -7.15 44.99 1.47
CA GLN A 34 -6.19 46.07 1.12
C GLN A 34 -4.70 45.67 1.05
N LEU A 35 -4.37 44.42 0.74
CA LEU A 35 -2.96 44.01 0.54
C LEU A 35 -2.58 43.54 -0.87
N LEU A 36 -3.36 43.83 -1.91
CA LEU A 36 -2.97 43.53 -3.30
C LEU A 36 -3.40 44.59 -4.34
N ARG A 37 -3.33 45.88 -3.99
CA ARG A 37 -3.29 46.94 -5.01
C ARG A 37 -1.91 47.58 -4.99
N ARG A 38 -0.99 46.98 -5.75
CA ARG A 38 0.32 47.58 -6.03
C ARG A 38 0.09 48.81 -6.89
N GLU A 39 0.58 49.95 -6.41
CA GLU A 39 0.67 51.21 -7.12
C GLU A 39 1.27 51.01 -8.53
N GLU A 40 0.53 51.40 -9.56
CA GLU A 40 1.11 51.80 -10.83
C GLU A 40 1.71 53.19 -10.60
N LEU A 41 3.00 53.22 -10.26
CA LEU A 41 3.82 54.42 -10.33
C LEU A 41 4.21 54.61 -11.80
N GLU A 42 3.53 55.57 -12.42
CA GLU A 42 3.85 56.14 -13.73
C GLU A 42 5.22 56.84 -13.61
N TYR A 43 6.26 56.22 -14.17
CA TYR A 43 7.60 56.79 -14.31
C TYR A 43 7.78 57.21 -15.77
N ASP A 44 7.67 58.51 -16.03
CA ASP A 44 8.05 59.10 -17.30
C ASP A 44 9.58 59.07 -17.43
N ASP A 45 10.10 58.21 -18.31
CA ASP A 45 11.51 58.22 -18.72
C ASP A 45 11.66 58.99 -20.04
N PRO A 46 12.67 59.88 -20.17
CA PRO A 46 12.81 60.73 -21.34
C PRO A 46 13.31 59.93 -22.55
N MET A 47 12.75 60.26 -23.72
CA MET A 47 13.16 59.75 -25.03
C MET A 47 14.69 59.75 -25.19
N SER A 48 15.30 58.57 -25.24
CA SER A 48 16.66 58.43 -25.77
C SER A 48 16.79 57.18 -26.65
N SER A 49 17.24 57.44 -27.88
CA SER A 49 17.85 56.56 -28.86
C SER A 49 17.19 55.20 -29.18
N THR A 50 16.66 55.12 -30.40
CA THR A 50 16.29 53.90 -31.13
C THR A 50 17.47 52.95 -31.29
N ASN A 51 17.75 52.15 -30.27
CA ASN A 51 18.55 50.93 -30.41
C ASN A 51 17.62 49.73 -30.60
N ARG A 52 17.33 49.42 -31.86
CA ARG A 52 16.62 48.19 -32.26
C ARG A 52 17.45 46.97 -31.85
N HIS A 53 17.28 46.50 -30.61
CA HIS A 53 17.79 45.20 -30.19
C HIS A 53 17.00 44.12 -30.93
N PHE A 54 17.63 43.51 -31.93
CA PHE A 54 17.09 42.29 -32.54
C PHE A 54 16.98 41.22 -31.45
N PRO A 55 15.79 40.67 -31.17
CA PRO A 55 15.65 39.66 -30.14
C PRO A 55 16.51 38.45 -30.51
N THR A 56 17.34 38.03 -29.55
CA THR A 56 18.19 36.85 -29.69
C THR A 56 17.33 35.62 -30.02
N ARG A 57 17.89 34.60 -30.69
CA ARG A 57 17.14 33.37 -31.02
C ARG A 57 16.41 32.78 -29.81
N LEU A 58 17.02 32.90 -28.62
CA LEU A 58 16.44 32.49 -27.34
C LEU A 58 15.21 33.31 -26.95
N GLN A 59 15.24 34.63 -27.13
CA GLN A 59 14.09 35.51 -26.86
C GLN A 59 12.92 35.25 -27.82
N ARG A 60 13.20 34.97 -29.10
CA ARG A 60 12.18 34.55 -30.07
C ARG A 60 11.56 33.20 -29.72
N LEU A 61 12.37 32.24 -29.27
CA LEU A 61 11.89 30.93 -28.82
C LEU A 61 11.05 31.05 -27.54
N LEU A 62 11.49 31.85 -26.57
CA LEU A 62 10.73 32.12 -25.34
C LEU A 62 9.39 32.81 -25.63
N HIS A 63 9.36 33.73 -26.60
CA HIS A 63 8.12 34.36 -27.04
C HIS A 63 7.17 33.37 -27.70
N LEU A 64 7.69 32.41 -28.48
CA LEU A 64 6.87 31.33 -29.06
C LEU A 64 6.33 30.38 -27.98
N LEU A 65 7.15 30.04 -26.98
CA LEU A 65 6.76 29.16 -25.86
C LEU A 65 5.79 29.81 -24.87
N ARG A 66 5.69 31.14 -24.86
CA ARG A 66 4.75 31.90 -24.02
C ARG A 66 3.30 31.74 -24.43
N GLY A 67 3.01 31.22 -25.62
CA GLY A 67 1.63 31.00 -26.05
C GLY A 67 1.06 32.15 -26.87
N PRO A 68 -0.24 32.05 -27.23
CA PRO A 68 -0.95 33.10 -27.95
C PRO A 68 -1.21 34.32 -27.04
N GLU A 69 -1.20 35.51 -27.63
CA GLU A 69 -1.64 36.76 -27.01
C GLU A 69 -2.93 37.24 -27.72
N PRO A 70 -4.08 37.38 -27.03
CA PRO A 70 -4.32 37.08 -25.60
C PRO A 70 -4.38 35.57 -25.28
N PRO A 71 -4.06 35.17 -24.03
CA PRO A 71 -4.14 33.78 -23.61
C PRO A 71 -5.58 33.25 -23.64
N ARG A 72 -5.74 32.00 -24.07
CA ARG A 72 -7.04 31.33 -24.19
C ARG A 72 -7.30 30.44 -22.98
N ILE A 73 -7.94 31.00 -21.96
CA ILE A 73 -8.30 30.29 -20.73
C ILE A 73 -9.34 29.21 -21.04
N GLN A 74 -9.06 27.98 -20.64
CA GLN A 74 -9.98 26.87 -20.86
C GLN A 74 -11.11 26.92 -19.83
N THR A 75 -12.34 26.75 -20.30
CA THR A 75 -13.53 26.63 -19.45
C THR A 75 -14.45 25.57 -20.02
N ILE A 76 -15.07 24.79 -19.15
CA ILE A 76 -16.01 23.74 -19.59
C ILE A 76 -17.37 24.36 -19.81
N GLN A 77 -17.84 24.33 -21.06
CA GLN A 77 -19.24 24.58 -21.36
C GLN A 77 -20.06 23.31 -21.04
N PRO A 78 -21.00 23.38 -20.08
CA PRO A 78 -21.76 22.22 -19.63
C PRO A 78 -22.62 21.64 -20.75
N TYR A 79 -22.59 20.32 -20.92
CA TYR A 79 -23.60 19.64 -21.70
C TYR A 79 -24.94 19.72 -20.98
N PHE A 80 -25.98 20.17 -21.69
CA PHE A 80 -27.32 20.38 -21.14
C PHE A 80 -27.30 21.29 -19.90
N ALA A 81 -26.84 22.53 -20.05
CA ALA A 81 -26.65 23.50 -18.95
C ALA A 81 -27.83 23.59 -17.94
N SER A 82 -29.07 23.47 -18.41
CA SER A 82 -30.26 23.45 -17.55
C SER A 82 -30.22 22.28 -16.56
N THR A 83 -29.92 21.05 -17.02
CA THR A 83 -29.91 19.87 -16.15
C THR A 83 -28.76 19.92 -15.15
N GLN A 84 -27.59 20.41 -15.59
CA GLN A 84 -26.38 20.53 -14.75
C GLN A 84 -26.57 21.47 -13.55
N THR A 85 -27.37 22.53 -13.70
CA THR A 85 -27.57 23.54 -12.65
C THR A 85 -28.81 23.31 -11.78
N ARG A 86 -29.74 22.43 -12.21
CA ARG A 86 -30.97 22.09 -11.46
C ARG A 86 -30.71 21.67 -10.00
N PRO A 87 -29.76 20.77 -9.70
CA PRO A 87 -29.53 20.33 -8.32
C PRO A 87 -29.16 21.47 -7.36
N VAL A 88 -28.28 22.36 -7.82
CA VAL A 88 -27.82 23.53 -7.05
C VAL A 88 -28.96 24.53 -6.86
N ARG A 89 -29.72 24.84 -7.92
CA ARG A 89 -30.88 25.75 -7.83
C ARG A 89 -31.96 25.23 -6.88
N TRP A 90 -32.16 23.90 -6.86
CA TRP A 90 -33.06 23.26 -5.92
C TRP A 90 -32.61 23.46 -4.48
N LEU A 91 -31.32 23.27 -4.17
CA LEU A 91 -30.78 23.57 -2.83
C LEU A 91 -30.91 25.04 -2.44
N GLU A 92 -30.66 25.95 -3.39
CA GLU A 92 -30.80 27.39 -3.18
C GLU A 92 -32.25 27.77 -2.88
N ALA A 93 -33.22 27.20 -3.60
CA ALA A 93 -34.65 27.42 -3.37
C ALA A 93 -35.08 27.00 -1.96
N TRP A 94 -34.47 25.95 -1.41
CA TRP A 94 -34.72 25.46 -0.05
C TRP A 94 -33.80 26.09 1.00
N ARG A 95 -32.93 27.05 0.62
CA ARG A 95 -31.94 27.71 1.50
C ARG A 95 -30.98 26.73 2.19
N LEU A 96 -30.73 25.59 1.56
CA LEU A 96 -29.83 24.51 2.03
C LEU A 96 -28.42 24.60 1.41
N ASN A 97 -28.08 25.73 0.78
CA ASN A 97 -26.78 25.98 0.14
C ASN A 97 -25.71 26.51 1.11
N LYS A 98 -26.01 26.61 2.41
CA LYS A 98 -25.06 27.07 3.44
C LYS A 98 -24.13 25.93 3.85
N PRO A 99 -22.87 26.22 4.26
CA PRO A 99 -21.93 25.19 4.70
C PRO A 99 -22.45 24.36 5.88
N VAL A 100 -23.30 24.93 6.74
CA VAL A 100 -23.96 24.24 7.86
C VAL A 100 -24.84 23.06 7.38
N SER A 101 -25.42 23.15 6.18
CA SER A 101 -26.24 22.08 5.60
C SER A 101 -25.46 20.80 5.29
N LEU A 102 -24.12 20.85 5.28
CA LEU A 102 -23.26 19.66 5.14
C LEU A 102 -23.21 18.81 6.41
N ILE A 103 -23.38 19.41 7.59
CA ILE A 103 -23.28 18.73 8.89
C ILE A 103 -24.23 17.51 8.97
N PRO A 104 -25.55 17.63 8.71
CA PRO A 104 -26.45 16.48 8.80
C PRO A 104 -26.13 15.39 7.76
N VAL A 105 -25.64 15.76 6.57
CA VAL A 105 -25.27 14.80 5.52
C VAL A 105 -24.04 14.00 5.94
N LEU A 106 -23.00 14.67 6.45
CA LEU A 106 -21.78 14.02 6.92
C LEU A 106 -22.03 13.20 8.18
N PHE A 107 -22.89 13.66 9.08
CA PHE A 107 -23.29 12.93 10.27
C PHE A 107 -24.08 11.66 9.92
N LEU A 108 -25.03 11.74 8.99
CA LEU A 108 -25.76 10.58 8.50
C LEU A 108 -24.81 9.57 7.84
N TRP A 109 -23.87 10.03 7.01
CA TRP A 109 -22.84 9.17 6.44
C TRP A 109 -22.03 8.48 7.54
N LEU A 110 -21.58 9.22 8.55
CA LEU A 110 -20.77 8.68 9.65
C LEU A 110 -21.54 7.60 10.42
N LEU A 111 -22.83 7.82 10.72
CA LEU A 111 -23.66 6.82 11.40
C LEU A 111 -23.82 5.55 10.57
N VAL A 112 -24.13 5.66 9.28
CA VAL A 112 -24.25 4.49 8.37
C VAL A 112 -22.90 3.78 8.23
N PHE A 113 -21.81 4.55 8.13
CA PHE A 113 -20.45 4.02 8.00
C PHE A 113 -20.04 3.22 9.24
N ILE A 114 -20.23 3.79 10.44
CA ILE A 114 -19.94 3.11 11.71
C ILE A 114 -20.82 1.87 11.88
N TRP A 115 -22.13 1.98 11.59
CA TRP A 115 -23.04 0.85 11.70
C TRP A 115 -22.60 -0.33 10.83
N LEU A 116 -22.21 -0.09 9.58
CA LEU A 116 -21.72 -1.16 8.70
C LEU A 116 -20.34 -1.70 9.12
N LEU A 117 -19.48 -0.88 9.73
CA LEU A 117 -18.19 -1.34 10.28
C LEU A 117 -18.34 -2.27 11.49
N THR A 118 -19.51 -2.34 12.13
CA THR A 118 -19.75 -3.30 13.22
C THR A 118 -19.60 -4.76 12.77
N ALA A 119 -19.66 -5.05 11.46
CA ALA A 119 -19.34 -6.37 10.90
C ALA A 119 -17.86 -6.81 11.07
N GLN A 120 -16.99 -5.90 11.54
CA GLN A 120 -15.58 -6.14 11.85
C GLN A 120 -15.31 -6.27 13.37
N LEU A 121 -16.36 -6.31 14.20
CA LEU A 121 -16.22 -6.60 15.62
C LEU A 121 -15.69 -8.02 15.87
N PRO A 122 -15.05 -8.26 17.03
CA PRO A 122 -14.53 -9.59 17.39
C PRO A 122 -15.60 -10.68 17.29
N LEU A 123 -15.18 -11.85 16.84
CA LEU A 123 -15.99 -13.07 16.82
C LEU A 123 -15.43 -14.05 17.84
N GLN A 124 -16.32 -14.81 18.47
CA GLN A 124 -15.98 -15.88 19.39
C GLN A 124 -16.60 -17.19 18.91
N ASP A 125 -15.94 -18.30 19.21
CA ASP A 125 -16.47 -19.64 18.96
C ASP A 125 -17.44 -20.11 20.06
N ALA A 126 -17.97 -21.33 19.91
CA ALA A 126 -18.92 -21.92 20.87
C ALA A 126 -18.36 -22.04 22.30
N ASP A 127 -17.04 -22.15 22.45
CA ASP A 127 -16.35 -22.29 23.73
C ASP A 127 -15.94 -20.92 24.32
N GLY A 128 -16.24 -19.82 23.62
CA GLY A 128 -15.88 -18.47 24.02
C GLY A 128 -14.44 -18.07 23.71
N ASN A 129 -13.72 -18.83 22.86
CA ASN A 129 -12.39 -18.45 22.39
C ASN A 129 -12.49 -17.48 21.22
N ASP A 130 -11.54 -16.55 21.13
CA ASP A 130 -11.52 -15.54 20.08
C ASP A 130 -11.12 -16.12 18.71
N VAL A 131 -11.74 -15.59 17.66
CA VAL A 131 -11.42 -15.90 16.26
C VAL A 131 -10.46 -14.85 15.73
N PHE A 132 -9.29 -15.28 15.24
CA PHE A 132 -8.24 -14.38 14.78
C PHE A 132 -8.43 -13.94 13.33
N ASN A 133 -8.18 -12.67 13.04
CA ASN A 133 -8.10 -12.17 11.67
C ASN A 133 -6.69 -12.43 11.14
N LEU A 134 -6.61 -13.04 9.96
CA LEU A 134 -5.35 -13.35 9.28
C LEU A 134 -5.15 -12.44 8.08
N ASP A 135 -3.89 -12.17 7.75
CA ASP A 135 -3.48 -11.70 6.44
C ASP A 135 -3.36 -12.88 5.46
N CYS A 136 -3.50 -12.63 4.16
CA CYS A 136 -3.40 -13.69 3.14
C CYS A 136 -2.04 -14.41 3.12
N THR A 137 -1.01 -13.80 3.67
CA THR A 137 0.36 -14.33 3.75
C THR A 137 0.73 -14.90 5.12
N ASP A 138 -0.22 -14.97 6.05
CA ASP A 138 0.06 -15.52 7.39
C ASP A 138 0.38 -17.03 7.31
N THR A 139 1.43 -17.39 8.05
CA THR A 139 1.99 -18.75 8.14
C THR A 139 2.29 -19.07 9.59
N LEU A 140 2.34 -20.36 9.92
CA LEU A 140 2.71 -20.83 11.25
C LEU A 140 4.24 -20.99 11.41
N TRP A 141 4.95 -21.09 10.29
CA TRP A 141 6.40 -21.19 10.22
C TRP A 141 7.02 -19.96 9.52
N LYS A 142 7.67 -19.11 10.32
CA LYS A 142 8.29 -17.87 9.87
C LYS A 142 9.50 -18.12 8.97
N ARG A 143 9.61 -17.34 7.89
CA ARG A 143 10.72 -17.39 6.91
C ARG A 143 12.07 -16.91 7.50
N LYS A 144 13.17 -17.12 6.75
CA LYS A 144 14.54 -16.69 7.10
C LYS A 144 15.00 -17.11 8.50
N ASN A 145 14.66 -18.34 8.91
CA ASN A 145 15.00 -18.95 10.20
C ASN A 145 14.52 -18.15 11.41
N LEU A 146 13.47 -17.35 11.28
CA LEU A 146 12.88 -16.64 12.41
C LEU A 146 12.25 -17.61 13.43
N CYS A 147 11.97 -18.85 13.03
CA CYS A 147 11.60 -19.93 13.95
C CYS A 147 12.77 -20.44 14.82
N GLY A 148 14.01 -20.04 14.53
CA GLY A 148 15.20 -20.47 15.29
C GLY A 148 15.56 -21.95 15.07
N ILE A 149 16.58 -22.39 15.81
CA ILE A 149 17.06 -23.79 15.77
C ILE A 149 15.93 -24.71 16.23
N ASP A 150 15.69 -25.77 15.45
CA ASP A 150 14.63 -26.76 15.64
C ASP A 150 13.21 -26.16 15.74
N GLY A 151 13.03 -24.94 15.24
CA GLY A 151 11.75 -24.24 15.26
C GLY A 151 11.29 -23.77 16.65
N ILE A 152 12.21 -23.62 17.60
CA ILE A 152 11.91 -23.25 19.00
C ILE A 152 10.97 -22.04 19.14
N ASN A 153 11.09 -21.04 18.26
CA ASN A 153 10.30 -19.80 18.30
C ASN A 153 8.94 -19.90 17.58
N CYS A 154 8.64 -21.02 16.93
CA CYS A 154 7.37 -21.29 16.25
C CYS A 154 6.57 -22.40 16.95
N ARG A 155 6.93 -22.69 18.21
CA ARG A 155 6.18 -23.60 19.08
C ARG A 155 4.87 -22.96 19.56
N PRO A 156 3.89 -23.78 19.95
CA PRO A 156 3.89 -25.25 19.95
C PRO A 156 3.57 -25.85 18.57
N PHE A 157 3.92 -27.12 18.38
CA PHE A 157 3.76 -27.81 17.10
C PHE A 157 2.46 -28.61 16.97
N SER A 158 1.82 -28.96 18.08
CA SER A 158 0.61 -29.77 18.12
C SER A 158 -0.28 -29.35 19.29
N ASN A 159 -1.49 -29.93 19.37
CA ASN A 159 -2.45 -29.75 20.47
C ASN A 159 -2.92 -28.29 20.67
N ILE A 160 -2.85 -27.47 19.62
CA ILE A 160 -3.49 -26.17 19.57
C ILE A 160 -4.45 -26.14 18.38
N SER A 161 -5.64 -25.60 18.63
CA SER A 161 -6.61 -25.26 17.61
C SER A 161 -7.11 -23.85 17.82
N PHE A 162 -7.34 -23.09 16.74
CA PHE A 162 -7.93 -21.76 16.83
C PHE A 162 -8.80 -21.44 15.62
N GLY A 163 -9.84 -20.65 15.84
CA GLY A 163 -10.67 -20.10 14.78
C GLY A 163 -9.94 -18.96 14.07
N PHE A 164 -10.12 -18.86 12.75
CA PHE A 164 -9.55 -17.79 11.96
C PHE A 164 -10.55 -17.21 10.94
N ARG A 165 -10.26 -16.00 10.48
CA ARG A 165 -10.95 -15.30 9.39
C ARG A 165 -9.94 -14.85 8.34
N CYS A 166 -10.22 -15.18 7.09
CA CYS A 166 -9.45 -14.76 5.92
C CYS A 166 -10.16 -13.62 5.16
N PRO A 167 -9.42 -12.61 4.70
CA PRO A 167 -9.97 -11.55 3.88
C PRO A 167 -10.30 -12.05 2.47
N ALA A 168 -11.10 -11.26 1.75
CA ALA A 168 -11.39 -11.48 0.35
C ALA A 168 -10.13 -11.39 -0.54
N LYS A 169 -10.17 -12.08 -1.69
CA LYS A 169 -9.10 -12.15 -2.70
C LYS A 169 -7.77 -12.82 -2.28
N CYS A 170 -7.76 -13.65 -1.23
CA CYS A 170 -6.53 -14.39 -0.89
C CYS A 170 -6.15 -15.47 -1.92
N GLY A 171 -7.05 -15.86 -2.84
CA GLY A 171 -6.73 -16.81 -3.90
C GLY A 171 -5.70 -16.30 -4.93
N ASP A 172 -5.62 -14.98 -5.09
CA ASP A 172 -4.71 -14.33 -6.06
C ASP A 172 -3.35 -13.97 -5.43
N VAL A 173 -3.18 -14.17 -4.12
CA VAL A 173 -1.95 -13.79 -3.41
C VAL A 173 -0.85 -14.81 -3.69
N GLN A 174 0.26 -14.31 -4.19
CA GLN A 174 1.41 -15.11 -4.62
C GLN A 174 2.65 -14.73 -3.85
N ILE A 175 3.55 -15.71 -3.69
CA ILE A 175 4.89 -15.42 -3.23
C ILE A 175 5.68 -14.71 -4.34
N LEU A 176 6.30 -13.56 -4.02
CA LEU A 176 6.99 -12.70 -4.97
C LEU A 176 8.52 -12.82 -4.90
N ASN A 177 9.03 -13.52 -3.89
CA ASN A 177 10.45 -13.77 -3.70
C ASN A 177 10.69 -15.28 -3.65
N PRO A 178 11.72 -15.80 -4.33
CA PRO A 178 11.97 -17.23 -4.42
C PRO A 178 11.92 -17.93 -3.06
N HIS A 179 11.20 -19.04 -3.00
CA HIS A 179 11.08 -19.87 -1.81
C HIS A 179 11.40 -21.30 -2.17
N VAL A 180 12.21 -21.95 -1.33
CA VAL A 180 12.66 -23.31 -1.60
C VAL A 180 11.83 -24.28 -0.76
N VAL A 181 11.33 -25.32 -1.41
CA VAL A 181 10.57 -26.43 -0.81
C VAL A 181 11.25 -27.73 -1.25
N GLY A 182 12.06 -28.32 -0.38
CA GLY A 182 12.88 -29.48 -0.74
C GLY A 182 13.80 -29.17 -1.93
N PRO A 183 13.66 -29.86 -3.09
CA PRO A 183 14.49 -29.61 -4.27
C PRO A 183 13.96 -28.48 -5.17
N LEU A 184 12.74 -27.98 -4.92
CA LEU A 184 12.06 -27.04 -5.79
C LEU A 184 12.23 -25.59 -5.32
N GLU A 185 12.40 -24.68 -6.27
CA GLU A 185 12.31 -23.23 -6.05
C GLU A 185 10.99 -22.71 -6.64
N VAL A 186 10.12 -22.16 -5.79
CA VAL A 186 8.81 -21.65 -6.17
C VAL A 186 8.76 -20.12 -6.10
N ASN A 187 8.14 -19.51 -7.11
CA ASN A 187 7.89 -18.07 -7.21
C ASN A 187 6.60 -17.82 -8.04
N TYR A 188 5.94 -16.68 -7.86
CA TYR A 188 4.69 -16.28 -8.54
C TYR A 188 3.55 -17.30 -8.48
N ARG A 189 3.38 -17.94 -7.32
CA ARG A 189 2.25 -18.85 -7.04
C ARG A 189 1.85 -18.78 -5.55
N PRO A 190 0.62 -19.18 -5.19
CA PRO A 190 0.24 -19.36 -3.79
C PRO A 190 1.16 -20.40 -3.12
N LEU A 191 1.61 -20.10 -1.89
CA LEU A 191 2.45 -21.02 -1.12
C LEU A 191 1.55 -21.99 -0.34
N VAL A 192 1.29 -23.16 -0.93
CA VAL A 192 0.53 -24.25 -0.30
C VAL A 192 1.30 -25.54 -0.51
N ILE A 193 1.67 -26.22 0.58
CA ILE A 193 2.49 -27.44 0.56
C ILE A 193 1.70 -28.54 1.25
N GLY A 194 1.39 -29.61 0.52
CA GLY A 194 0.54 -30.72 0.99
C GLY A 194 -0.94 -30.62 0.64
N THR A 195 -1.70 -31.62 1.10
CA THR A 195 -3.15 -31.73 0.89
C THR A 195 -3.79 -32.40 2.09
N GLY A 196 -4.87 -31.82 2.62
CA GLY A 196 -5.51 -32.27 3.88
C GLY A 196 -4.69 -31.85 5.11
N VAL A 197 -3.44 -32.31 5.18
CA VAL A 197 -2.42 -31.80 6.10
C VAL A 197 -1.45 -30.91 5.30
N TYR A 198 -1.24 -29.70 5.80
CA TYR A 198 -0.41 -28.68 5.17
C TYR A 198 0.83 -28.40 6.02
N ARG A 199 1.95 -28.14 5.34
CA ARG A 199 3.22 -27.77 6.00
C ARG A 199 3.09 -26.38 6.63
N GLY A 200 3.69 -26.17 7.80
CA GLY A 200 3.49 -24.96 8.62
C GLY A 200 3.88 -23.63 7.96
N ASP A 201 4.70 -23.65 6.92
CA ASP A 201 5.07 -22.47 6.11
C ASP A 201 4.09 -22.18 4.96
N SER A 202 3.03 -22.98 4.80
CA SER A 202 1.95 -22.69 3.86
C SER A 202 1.12 -21.49 4.32
N PHE A 203 0.65 -20.66 3.38
CA PHE A 203 -0.30 -19.60 3.66
C PHE A 203 -1.62 -20.19 4.15
N ILE A 204 -2.04 -19.87 5.38
CA ILE A 204 -3.21 -20.48 6.02
C ILE A 204 -4.47 -20.27 5.17
N CYS A 205 -4.68 -19.05 4.68
CA CYS A 205 -5.84 -18.72 3.84
C CYS A 205 -5.82 -19.44 2.49
N ALA A 206 -4.66 -19.56 1.84
CA ALA A 206 -4.55 -20.30 0.58
C ALA A 206 -4.78 -21.80 0.78
N SER A 207 -4.27 -22.38 1.89
CA SER A 207 -4.55 -23.77 2.28
C SER A 207 -6.03 -24.00 2.57
N ALA A 208 -6.71 -23.05 3.21
CA ALA A 208 -8.15 -23.11 3.46
C ALA A 208 -8.99 -23.06 2.18
N ILE A 209 -8.58 -22.24 1.20
CA ILE A 209 -9.17 -22.21 -0.14
C ILE A 209 -8.94 -23.53 -0.86
N HIS A 210 -7.70 -24.04 -0.86
CA HIS A 210 -7.37 -25.34 -1.45
C HIS A 210 -8.22 -26.47 -0.84
N ALA A 211 -8.45 -26.45 0.48
CA ALA A 211 -9.31 -27.40 1.19
C ALA A 211 -10.82 -27.24 0.87
N GLY A 212 -11.25 -26.12 0.28
CA GLY A 212 -12.66 -25.82 0.02
C GLY A 212 -13.43 -25.28 1.23
N ILE A 213 -12.72 -24.86 2.28
CA ILE A 213 -13.33 -24.29 3.50
C ILE A 213 -13.61 -22.79 3.33
N VAL A 214 -12.78 -22.09 2.57
CA VAL A 214 -12.86 -20.64 2.35
C VAL A 214 -12.99 -20.33 0.86
N ASP A 215 -13.80 -19.33 0.50
CA ASP A 215 -13.93 -18.87 -0.88
C ASP A 215 -12.77 -17.94 -1.27
N GLY A 216 -12.14 -18.20 -2.42
CA GLY A 216 -10.95 -17.45 -2.86
C GLY A 216 -11.20 -15.98 -3.18
N ILE A 217 -12.44 -15.59 -3.48
CA ILE A 217 -12.82 -14.23 -3.87
C ILE A 217 -13.43 -13.49 -2.68
N ARG A 218 -14.34 -14.11 -1.94
CA ARG A 218 -15.12 -13.51 -0.84
C ARG A 218 -14.41 -13.60 0.51
N GLY A 219 -13.41 -14.47 0.64
CA GLY A 219 -12.83 -14.80 1.94
C GLY A 219 -13.76 -15.72 2.72
N GLY A 220 -13.56 -15.82 4.02
CA GLY A 220 -14.31 -16.75 4.86
C GLY A 220 -13.62 -17.01 6.20
N SER A 221 -14.05 -18.06 6.87
CA SER A 221 -13.53 -18.45 8.18
C SER A 221 -13.43 -19.96 8.31
N GLY A 222 -12.65 -20.42 9.28
CA GLY A 222 -12.50 -21.84 9.58
C GLY A 222 -11.70 -22.04 10.84
N ARG A 223 -11.31 -23.28 11.12
CA ARG A 223 -10.46 -23.63 12.25
C ARG A 223 -9.18 -24.31 11.78
N VAL A 224 -8.07 -23.87 12.32
CA VAL A 224 -6.76 -24.52 12.16
C VAL A 224 -6.58 -25.50 13.32
N ASN A 225 -6.11 -26.71 13.02
CA ASN A 225 -5.68 -27.69 14.00
C ASN A 225 -4.20 -28.04 13.77
N LEU A 226 -3.35 -27.82 14.78
CA LEU A 226 -1.94 -28.20 14.70
C LEU A 226 -1.78 -29.71 14.91
N VAL A 227 -1.16 -30.38 13.94
CA VAL A 227 -1.02 -31.84 13.87
C VAL A 227 0.38 -32.30 14.32
N GLY A 228 1.36 -31.38 14.44
CA GLY A 228 2.74 -31.73 14.78
C GLY A 228 3.56 -32.14 13.58
N SER A 229 4.48 -33.07 13.81
CA SER A 229 5.35 -33.60 12.76
C SER A 229 4.51 -34.41 11.75
N HIS A 230 4.74 -34.17 10.47
CA HIS A 230 4.11 -34.93 9.41
C HIS A 230 5.14 -35.21 8.31
N ASP A 231 4.99 -36.38 7.70
CA ASP A 231 5.85 -36.89 6.66
C ASP A 231 5.03 -36.94 5.36
N ASP A 232 5.69 -36.74 4.22
CA ASP A 232 5.10 -36.88 2.88
C ASP A 232 3.86 -36.03 2.60
N PHE A 233 4.10 -34.80 2.13
CA PHE A 233 3.08 -33.87 1.69
C PHE A 233 2.80 -34.08 0.19
N ALA A 234 1.63 -34.63 -0.14
CA ALA A 234 1.23 -34.84 -1.53
C ALA A 234 0.79 -33.55 -2.23
N SER A 235 1.03 -33.47 -3.55
CA SER A 235 0.58 -32.37 -4.41
C SER A 235 -0.77 -32.71 -5.06
N THR A 236 -1.73 -31.79 -4.98
CA THR A 236 -3.00 -31.88 -5.70
C THR A 236 -3.45 -30.51 -6.20
N LYS A 237 -4.33 -30.47 -7.20
CA LYS A 237 -4.99 -29.24 -7.65
C LYS A 237 -6.44 -29.23 -7.22
N ARG A 238 -6.83 -28.29 -6.36
CA ARG A 238 -8.19 -28.14 -5.83
C ARG A 238 -8.54 -26.66 -5.72
N HIS A 239 -9.79 -26.32 -6.04
CA HIS A 239 -10.33 -24.95 -5.93
C HIS A 239 -9.44 -23.86 -6.55
N GLY A 240 -8.82 -24.16 -7.69
CA GLY A 240 -7.95 -23.23 -8.42
C GLY A 240 -6.50 -23.14 -7.92
N ILE A 241 -6.17 -23.78 -6.79
CA ILE A 241 -4.82 -23.80 -6.22
C ILE A 241 -4.18 -25.17 -6.45
N GLU A 242 -2.92 -25.18 -6.87
CA GLU A 242 -2.10 -26.39 -6.95
C GLU A 242 -1.10 -26.40 -5.81
N SER A 243 -1.18 -27.40 -4.94
CA SER A 243 -0.24 -27.55 -3.82
C SER A 243 1.10 -28.13 -4.27
N ILE A 244 2.13 -27.91 -3.47
CA ILE A 244 3.50 -28.32 -3.71
C ILE A 244 3.75 -29.63 -2.97
N LEU A 245 4.42 -30.57 -3.65
CA LEU A 245 4.87 -31.83 -3.07
C LEU A 245 6.08 -31.60 -2.15
N PHE A 246 6.13 -32.28 -1.02
CA PHE A 246 7.33 -32.38 -0.18
C PHE A 246 7.45 -33.79 0.40
N ASP A 247 8.40 -34.57 -0.10
CA ASP A 247 8.63 -36.00 0.19
C ASP A 247 9.58 -36.22 1.39
N SER A 248 9.33 -35.45 2.46
CA SER A 248 10.12 -35.51 3.68
C SER A 248 9.32 -35.08 4.91
N SER A 249 9.95 -35.17 6.07
CA SER A 249 9.36 -34.79 7.36
C SER A 249 9.50 -33.31 7.66
N PHE A 250 8.44 -32.71 8.20
CA PHE A 250 8.44 -31.34 8.71
C PHE A 250 7.80 -31.26 10.09
N PRO A 251 8.39 -30.53 11.07
CA PRO A 251 8.00 -30.62 12.48
C PRO A 251 6.66 -29.94 12.82
N LEU A 252 6.20 -29.00 12.00
CA LEU A 252 4.97 -28.23 12.23
C LEU A 252 4.05 -28.35 11.03
N SER A 253 2.91 -29.00 11.23
CA SER A 253 1.90 -29.20 10.21
C SER A 253 0.52 -28.88 10.76
N PHE A 254 -0.42 -28.56 9.87
CA PHE A 254 -1.77 -28.21 10.27
C PHE A 254 -2.83 -28.73 9.30
N SER A 255 -4.04 -28.95 9.81
CA SER A 255 -5.22 -29.19 8.99
C SER A 255 -6.22 -28.04 9.18
N VAL A 256 -7.08 -27.85 8.17
CA VAL A 256 -8.12 -26.82 8.19
C VAL A 256 -9.47 -27.49 8.10
N VAL A 257 -10.39 -27.10 8.99
CA VAL A 257 -11.76 -27.61 9.03
C VAL A 257 -12.76 -26.45 9.05
N SER A 258 -13.97 -26.69 8.53
CA SER A 258 -15.10 -25.77 8.69
C SER A 258 -15.57 -25.78 10.15
N ASP A 259 -16.04 -24.63 10.62
CA ASP A 259 -16.62 -24.49 11.94
C ASP A 259 -17.88 -23.64 11.84
N ASP A 260 -19.03 -24.26 12.08
CA ASP A 260 -20.34 -23.61 11.99
C ASP A 260 -20.71 -22.82 13.26
N SER A 261 -19.87 -22.87 14.31
CA SER A 261 -20.13 -22.12 15.54
C SER A 261 -19.94 -20.61 15.40
N PHE A 262 -19.19 -20.15 14.38
CA PHE A 262 -19.03 -18.74 14.05
C PHE A 262 -19.19 -18.50 12.56
N HIS A 263 -20.03 -17.52 12.23
CA HIS A 263 -20.21 -17.07 10.86
C HIS A 263 -19.71 -15.62 10.72
N PRO A 264 -18.73 -15.38 9.85
CA PRO A 264 -18.30 -14.03 9.58
C PRO A 264 -19.47 -13.26 8.97
N GLY A 265 -19.79 -12.10 9.52
CA GLY A 265 -20.74 -11.18 8.91
C GLY A 265 -20.35 -10.87 7.46
N SER A 266 -21.33 -10.49 6.64
CA SER A 266 -21.11 -10.12 5.24
C SER A 266 -19.95 -9.12 5.10
N ASP A 267 -19.06 -9.33 4.11
CA ASP A 267 -17.95 -8.44 3.86
C ASP A 267 -18.46 -6.99 3.72
N PRO A 268 -18.03 -6.08 4.63
CA PRO A 268 -18.55 -4.72 4.66
C PRO A 268 -18.24 -3.95 3.37
N ARG A 269 -17.27 -4.38 2.56
CA ARG A 269 -16.92 -3.77 1.26
C ARG A 269 -18.10 -3.67 0.32
N PHE A 270 -18.93 -4.72 0.22
CA PHE A 270 -20.06 -4.74 -0.71
C PHE A 270 -21.15 -3.71 -0.36
N ALA A 271 -21.38 -3.47 0.94
CA ALA A 271 -22.38 -2.52 1.40
C ALA A 271 -21.81 -1.08 1.47
N LEU A 272 -20.58 -0.92 1.96
CA LEU A 272 -19.97 0.40 2.18
C LEU A 272 -19.54 1.09 0.89
N PHE A 273 -19.18 0.35 -0.16
CA PHE A 273 -18.78 0.95 -1.44
C PHE A 273 -19.91 1.76 -2.10
N PRO A 274 -21.10 1.19 -2.39
CA PRO A 274 -22.19 1.96 -2.99
C PRO A 274 -22.65 3.11 -2.10
N VAL A 275 -22.64 2.94 -0.77
CA VAL A 275 -22.94 4.03 0.18
C VAL A 275 -21.93 5.17 0.04
N SER A 276 -20.63 4.86 0.05
CA SER A 276 -19.58 5.88 -0.03
C SER A 276 -19.59 6.61 -1.38
N VAL A 277 -19.84 5.89 -2.48
CA VAL A 277 -20.02 6.49 -3.81
C VAL A 277 -21.27 7.38 -3.83
N LEU A 278 -22.40 6.94 -3.25
CA LEU A 278 -23.62 7.74 -3.19
C LEU A 278 -23.39 9.07 -2.46
N PHE A 279 -22.84 9.03 -1.24
CA PHE A 279 -22.62 10.26 -0.46
C PHE A 279 -21.62 11.20 -1.14
N THR A 280 -20.52 10.69 -1.69
CA THR A 280 -19.55 11.52 -2.42
C THR A 280 -20.13 12.07 -3.73
N ALA A 281 -20.97 11.32 -4.44
CA ALA A 281 -21.69 11.78 -5.63
C ALA A 281 -22.71 12.86 -5.30
N LEU A 282 -23.46 12.72 -4.22
CA LEU A 282 -24.36 13.77 -3.72
C LEU A 282 -23.57 15.04 -3.42
N LEU A 283 -22.46 14.95 -2.68
CA LEU A 283 -21.60 16.12 -2.42
C LEU A 283 -21.08 16.76 -3.70
N ALA A 284 -20.64 15.96 -4.68
CA ALA A 284 -20.16 16.47 -5.96
C ALA A 284 -21.28 17.16 -6.76
N ILE A 285 -22.45 16.55 -6.92
CA ILE A 285 -23.55 17.07 -7.75
C ILE A 285 -24.16 18.35 -7.16
N PHE A 286 -24.25 18.43 -5.83
CA PHE A 286 -24.98 19.48 -5.15
C PHE A 286 -24.10 20.65 -4.67
N SER A 287 -22.77 20.57 -4.79
CA SER A 287 -21.85 21.64 -4.37
C SER A 287 -21.28 22.42 -5.54
N THR A 288 -21.29 23.75 -5.46
CA THR A 288 -20.58 24.64 -6.42
C THR A 288 -19.18 25.04 -5.94
N SER A 289 -18.89 24.86 -4.64
CA SER A 289 -17.64 25.29 -4.05
C SER A 289 -16.52 24.28 -4.29
N PRO A 290 -15.34 24.71 -4.77
CA PRO A 290 -14.16 23.84 -4.87
C PRO A 290 -13.75 23.22 -3.52
N LYS A 291 -14.16 23.82 -2.39
CA LYS A 291 -13.88 23.30 -1.03
C LYS A 291 -14.56 21.95 -0.76
N VAL A 292 -15.49 21.51 -1.62
CA VAL A 292 -16.08 20.16 -1.56
C VAL A 292 -15.03 19.04 -1.67
N LEU A 293 -13.83 19.36 -2.16
CA LEU A 293 -12.68 18.46 -2.11
C LEU A 293 -12.47 17.88 -0.72
N PHE A 294 -12.50 18.69 0.35
CA PHE A 294 -12.13 18.22 1.70
C PHE A 294 -13.06 17.14 2.26
N PRO A 295 -14.40 17.29 2.27
CA PRO A 295 -15.27 16.21 2.72
C PRO A 295 -15.18 14.98 1.79
N ILE A 296 -15.12 15.17 0.46
CA ILE A 296 -14.98 14.03 -0.47
C ILE A 296 -13.66 13.28 -0.22
N PHE A 297 -12.56 14.01 -0.04
CA PHE A 297 -11.24 13.46 0.26
C PHE A 297 -11.28 12.65 1.56
N THR A 298 -11.84 13.19 2.65
CA THR A 298 -11.94 12.48 3.93
C THR A 298 -12.81 11.23 3.83
N LEU A 299 -13.94 11.30 3.12
CA LEU A 299 -14.84 10.15 2.93
C LEU A 299 -14.16 9.03 2.15
N ILE A 300 -13.48 9.36 1.04
CA ILE A 300 -12.72 8.39 0.24
C ILE A 300 -11.53 7.86 1.05
N PHE A 301 -10.80 8.71 1.76
CA PHE A 301 -9.68 8.30 2.61
C PHE A 301 -10.11 7.33 3.71
N ALA A 302 -11.24 7.59 4.37
CA ALA A 302 -11.85 6.67 5.33
C ALA A 302 -12.28 5.36 4.67
N HIS A 303 -12.91 5.42 3.49
CA HIS A 303 -13.30 4.22 2.75
C HIS A 303 -12.08 3.35 2.43
N VAL A 304 -10.98 3.94 1.94
CA VAL A 304 -9.76 3.18 1.67
C VAL A 304 -9.19 2.59 2.96
N SER A 305 -9.08 3.39 4.02
CA SER A 305 -8.42 3.00 5.27
C SER A 305 -9.14 1.91 6.06
N PHE A 306 -10.46 1.78 5.95
CA PHE A 306 -11.23 0.81 6.72
C PHE A 306 -11.84 -0.33 5.88
N VAL A 307 -11.95 -0.15 4.56
CA VAL A 307 -12.80 -0.98 3.71
C VAL A 307 -12.04 -1.55 2.53
N SER A 308 -11.70 -0.72 1.54
CA SER A 308 -11.26 -1.22 0.23
C SER A 308 -9.81 -1.67 0.17
N ASP A 309 -8.90 -1.01 0.90
CA ASP A 309 -7.48 -1.36 0.93
C ASP A 309 -6.86 -0.90 2.28
N PRO A 310 -7.35 -1.46 3.41
CA PRO A 310 -6.92 -1.03 4.73
C PRO A 310 -5.43 -1.34 4.97
N PRO A 311 -4.74 -0.62 5.87
CA PRO A 311 -3.38 -0.94 6.29
C PRO A 311 -3.28 -2.33 6.91
N THR A 312 -2.06 -2.88 6.96
CA THR A 312 -1.79 -4.17 7.61
C THR A 312 -2.09 -4.03 9.11
N ALA A 313 -2.87 -4.98 9.65
CA ALA A 313 -3.13 -5.08 11.07
C ALA A 313 -2.01 -5.86 11.78
N SER A 314 -1.97 -5.84 13.11
CA SER A 314 -1.04 -6.70 13.83
C SER A 314 -1.43 -8.17 13.73
N HIS A 315 -0.40 -9.02 13.77
CA HIS A 315 -0.52 -10.46 13.62
C HIS A 315 -1.37 -11.09 14.73
N LEU A 316 -2.30 -11.96 14.35
CA LEU A 316 -3.26 -12.67 15.24
C LEU A 316 -4.12 -11.72 16.07
N ASN A 317 -4.75 -10.75 15.41
CA ASN A 317 -5.69 -9.84 16.07
C ASN A 317 -7.13 -10.35 16.10
N ILE A 318 -7.79 -10.17 17.24
CA ILE A 318 -9.22 -10.45 17.41
C ILE A 318 -10.12 -9.48 16.64
N THR A 319 -9.62 -8.26 16.38
CA THR A 319 -10.26 -7.28 15.49
C THR A 319 -9.21 -6.38 14.84
N VAL A 320 -9.47 -5.98 13.60
CA VAL A 320 -8.61 -5.07 12.83
C VAL A 320 -8.95 -3.59 13.05
N LEU A 321 -10.10 -3.29 13.69
CA LEU A 321 -10.63 -1.94 13.78
C LEU A 321 -9.75 -0.96 14.59
N PRO A 322 -9.17 -1.34 15.75
CA PRO A 322 -8.27 -0.44 16.50
C PRO A 322 -7.02 -0.07 15.70
N ASP A 323 -6.42 -1.02 14.99
CA ASP A 323 -5.24 -0.77 14.16
C ASP A 323 -5.57 0.14 12.98
N HIS A 324 -6.66 -0.14 12.27
CA HIS A 324 -7.13 0.71 11.18
C HIS A 324 -7.44 2.13 11.66
N LEU A 325 -8.04 2.29 12.85
CA LEU A 325 -8.33 3.60 13.44
C LEU A 325 -7.04 4.35 13.82
N SER A 326 -6.09 3.67 14.45
CA SER A 326 -4.79 4.23 14.80
C SER A 326 -4.05 4.71 13.55
N MET A 327 -3.98 3.88 12.51
CA MET A 327 -3.33 4.20 11.24
C MET A 327 -4.06 5.30 10.47
N PHE A 328 -5.40 5.30 10.47
CA PHE A 328 -6.20 6.38 9.91
C PHE A 328 -5.90 7.72 10.58
N ALA A 329 -5.89 7.76 11.92
CA ALA A 329 -5.58 8.97 12.68
C ALA A 329 -4.15 9.46 12.41
N LYS A 330 -3.18 8.55 12.35
CA LYS A 330 -1.77 8.85 12.02
C LYS A 330 -1.62 9.50 10.65
N ARG A 331 -2.33 8.99 9.64
CA ARG A 331 -2.10 9.33 8.22
C ARG A 331 -2.98 10.45 7.69
N LEU A 332 -4.19 10.63 8.23
CA LEU A 332 -5.16 11.61 7.73
C LEU A 332 -4.67 13.06 7.88
N LEU A 333 -4.11 13.43 9.03
CA LEU A 333 -3.73 14.82 9.30
C LEU A 333 -2.63 15.32 8.33
N PRO A 334 -1.49 14.62 8.15
CA PRO A 334 -0.51 15.01 7.14
C PRO A 334 -1.09 14.98 5.70
N ALA A 335 -1.95 14.01 5.39
CA ALA A 335 -2.62 13.94 4.10
C ALA A 335 -3.54 15.15 3.83
N LEU A 336 -4.24 15.65 4.84
CA LEU A 336 -5.05 16.86 4.75
C LEU A 336 -4.19 18.11 4.53
N PHE A 337 -3.01 18.21 5.16
CA PHE A 337 -2.09 19.32 4.89
C PHE A 337 -1.65 19.34 3.42
N VAL A 338 -1.33 18.16 2.86
CA VAL A 338 -1.03 18.04 1.42
C VAL A 338 -2.26 18.39 0.58
N ALA A 339 -3.46 17.94 0.98
CA ALA A 339 -4.70 18.29 0.29
C ALA A 339 -4.98 19.80 0.28
N VAL A 340 -4.58 20.56 1.32
CA VAL A 340 -4.65 22.02 1.34
C VAL A 340 -3.70 22.62 0.28
N VAL A 341 -2.46 22.14 0.19
CA VAL A 341 -1.52 22.60 -0.85
C VAL A 341 -2.07 22.30 -2.26
N LEU A 342 -2.57 21.09 -2.47
CA LEU A 342 -3.20 20.68 -3.74
C LEU A 342 -4.45 21.51 -4.03
N TYR A 343 -5.25 21.84 -3.02
CA TYR A 343 -6.42 22.70 -3.18
C TYR A 343 -6.04 24.05 -3.79
N TYR A 344 -5.06 24.75 -3.22
CA TYR A 344 -4.66 26.08 -3.68
C TYR A 344 -3.93 26.05 -5.03
N THR A 345 -3.13 25.01 -5.29
CA THR A 345 -2.28 24.94 -6.48
C THR A 345 -2.97 24.33 -7.70
N THR A 346 -3.86 23.35 -7.52
CA THR A 346 -4.43 22.55 -8.63
C THR A 346 -5.97 22.52 -8.62
N VAL A 347 -6.59 22.06 -7.55
CA VAL A 347 -8.02 21.72 -7.53
C VAL A 347 -8.90 22.97 -7.62
N ARG A 348 -8.56 24.04 -6.88
CA ARG A 348 -9.32 25.30 -6.91
C ARG A 348 -9.36 25.89 -8.31
N ARG A 349 -8.28 25.80 -9.09
CA ARG A 349 -8.26 26.31 -10.49
C ARG A 349 -9.17 25.50 -11.40
N THR A 350 -9.23 24.20 -11.18
CA THR A 350 -9.98 23.27 -12.03
C THR A 350 -11.48 23.37 -11.75
N LEU A 351 -11.88 23.51 -10.48
CA LEU A 351 -13.28 23.47 -10.05
C LEU A 351 -13.94 24.85 -9.86
N SER A 352 -13.17 25.93 -9.76
CA SER A 352 -13.73 27.29 -9.61
C SER A 352 -14.64 27.64 -10.79
N GLY A 353 -15.86 28.09 -10.50
CA GLY A 353 -16.83 28.50 -11.53
C GLY A 353 -17.40 27.35 -12.37
N LEU A 354 -17.11 26.09 -12.04
CA LEU A 354 -17.60 24.95 -12.80
C LEU A 354 -19.11 24.74 -12.55
N THR A 355 -19.91 24.90 -13.60
CA THR A 355 -21.37 24.72 -13.55
C THR A 355 -21.82 23.33 -14.00
N ALA A 356 -20.91 22.51 -14.53
CA ALA A 356 -21.15 21.15 -15.02
C ALA A 356 -21.10 20.11 -13.88
N GLN A 357 -22.12 20.08 -13.01
CA GLN A 357 -22.09 19.27 -11.79
C GLN A 357 -22.07 17.75 -12.02
N PHE A 358 -22.82 17.25 -13.01
CA PHE A 358 -22.80 15.83 -13.38
C PHE A 358 -21.49 15.46 -14.09
N GLU A 359 -20.91 16.36 -14.88
CA GLU A 359 -19.61 16.11 -15.51
C GLU A 359 -18.48 16.08 -14.46
N LYS A 360 -18.55 16.95 -13.45
CA LYS A 360 -17.66 16.91 -12.29
C LYS A 360 -17.81 15.59 -11.53
N ALA A 361 -19.04 15.15 -11.27
CA ALA A 361 -19.28 13.86 -10.60
C ALA A 361 -18.76 12.67 -11.44
N LEU A 362 -18.98 12.70 -12.75
CA LEU A 362 -18.57 11.60 -13.64
C LEU A 362 -17.05 11.55 -13.85
N PHE A 363 -16.44 12.66 -14.28
CA PHE A 363 -15.02 12.67 -14.65
C PHE A 363 -14.10 12.85 -13.45
N TRP A 364 -14.36 13.87 -12.62
CA TRP A 364 -13.46 14.19 -11.51
C TRP A 364 -13.64 13.24 -10.34
N LEU A 365 -14.87 13.05 -9.85
CA LEU A 365 -15.13 12.11 -8.75
C LEU A 365 -15.01 10.65 -9.23
N GLY A 366 -15.49 10.32 -10.43
CA GLY A 366 -15.29 8.98 -11.00
C GLY A 366 -13.81 8.64 -11.17
N GLY A 367 -13.00 9.57 -11.68
CA GLY A 367 -11.54 9.44 -11.70
C GLY A 367 -10.94 9.25 -10.31
N PHE A 368 -11.41 10.01 -9.32
CA PHE A 368 -10.99 9.86 -7.91
C PHE A 368 -11.24 8.44 -7.41
N TRP A 369 -12.44 7.90 -7.57
CA TRP A 369 -12.73 6.52 -7.19
C TRP A 369 -11.89 5.49 -7.96
N ILE A 370 -11.65 5.70 -9.26
CA ILE A 370 -10.78 4.81 -10.05
C ILE A 370 -9.37 4.75 -9.45
N GLY A 371 -8.78 5.90 -9.11
CA GLY A 371 -7.46 5.95 -8.50
C GLY A 371 -7.42 5.44 -7.06
N ALA A 372 -8.46 5.70 -6.27
CA ALA A 372 -8.56 5.28 -4.87
C ALA A 372 -8.68 3.76 -4.72
N LEU A 373 -9.25 3.11 -5.73
CA LEU A 373 -9.40 1.66 -5.84
C LEU A 373 -8.36 1.05 -6.79
N SER A 374 -7.12 1.57 -6.80
CA SER A 374 -6.06 1.07 -7.68
C SER A 374 -5.81 -0.43 -7.56
N ASN A 375 -6.00 -0.99 -6.36
CA ASN A 375 -5.95 -2.43 -6.07
C ASN A 375 -7.08 -3.27 -6.73
N TYR A 376 -8.05 -2.61 -7.36
CA TYR A 376 -9.09 -3.25 -8.16
C TYR A 376 -9.04 -2.80 -9.62
N THR A 377 -8.64 -1.54 -9.89
CA THR A 377 -8.69 -0.93 -11.22
C THR A 377 -7.42 -1.09 -12.03
N PHE A 378 -6.25 -1.27 -11.39
CA PHE A 378 -4.95 -1.37 -12.06
C PHE A 378 -4.22 -2.70 -11.80
N ASP A 379 -4.62 -3.50 -10.80
CA ASP A 379 -3.96 -4.77 -10.45
C ASP A 379 -4.00 -5.85 -11.56
N TRP A 380 -4.95 -5.76 -12.49
CA TRP A 380 -5.02 -6.68 -13.64
C TRP A 380 -3.95 -6.41 -14.70
N ILE A 381 -3.24 -5.27 -14.60
CA ILE A 381 -2.15 -4.93 -15.50
C ILE A 381 -0.94 -5.79 -15.10
N PRO A 382 -0.41 -6.65 -16.00
CA PRO A 382 0.64 -7.63 -15.66
C PRO A 382 2.02 -6.97 -15.52
N ILE A 383 2.19 -6.11 -14.53
CA ILE A 383 3.43 -5.41 -14.21
C ILE A 383 3.57 -5.37 -12.69
N SER A 384 4.22 -6.37 -12.10
CA SER A 384 4.51 -6.33 -10.65
C SER A 384 5.70 -5.41 -10.33
N ARG A 385 6.72 -5.41 -11.19
CA ARG A 385 7.96 -4.64 -11.02
C ARG A 385 8.54 -4.29 -12.39
N LEU A 386 9.15 -3.12 -12.51
CA LEU A 386 9.82 -2.65 -13.73
C LEU A 386 11.27 -3.15 -13.82
N THR A 387 11.53 -4.40 -13.44
CA THR A 387 12.87 -5.02 -13.63
C THR A 387 12.89 -5.82 -14.93
N ALA A 388 14.08 -5.96 -15.54
CA ALA A 388 14.22 -6.75 -16.76
C ALA A 388 13.78 -8.21 -16.56
N HIS A 389 14.12 -8.81 -15.42
CA HIS A 389 13.77 -10.18 -15.06
C HIS A 389 12.25 -10.37 -14.93
N ASP A 390 11.58 -9.48 -14.20
CA ASP A 390 10.13 -9.54 -13.99
C ASP A 390 9.34 -9.36 -15.31
N LEU A 391 9.80 -8.43 -16.17
CA LEU A 391 9.18 -8.18 -17.48
C LEU A 391 9.36 -9.32 -18.49
N GLU A 392 10.37 -10.19 -18.29
CA GLU A 392 10.59 -11.38 -19.12
C GLU A 392 9.76 -12.57 -18.63
N GLN A 393 9.59 -12.73 -17.32
CA GLN A 393 8.85 -13.84 -16.74
C GLN A 393 7.33 -13.64 -16.75
N GLN A 394 6.84 -12.40 -16.78
CA GLN A 394 5.41 -12.11 -16.78
C GLN A 394 4.83 -12.02 -18.20
N PRO A 395 3.88 -12.90 -18.57
CA PRO A 395 3.25 -12.86 -19.88
C PRO A 395 2.45 -11.56 -20.06
N GLY A 396 2.66 -10.87 -21.18
CA GLY A 396 1.93 -9.64 -21.53
C GLY A 396 2.49 -8.33 -20.95
N ALA A 397 3.47 -8.38 -20.03
CA ALA A 397 4.03 -7.20 -19.36
C ALA A 397 4.61 -6.17 -20.33
N LYS A 398 5.38 -6.62 -21.33
CA LYS A 398 6.01 -5.75 -22.35
C LYS A 398 4.99 -5.00 -23.19
N LEU A 399 3.89 -5.67 -23.58
CA LEU A 399 2.81 -5.06 -24.36
C LEU A 399 2.05 -4.03 -23.52
N ALA A 400 1.70 -4.38 -22.29
CA ALA A 400 1.02 -3.48 -21.36
C ALA A 400 1.84 -2.20 -21.11
N LEU A 401 3.15 -2.34 -20.87
CA LEU A 401 4.06 -1.21 -20.67
C LEU A 401 4.11 -0.29 -21.89
N ALA A 402 4.21 -0.85 -23.10
CA ALA A 402 4.24 -0.07 -24.34
C ALA A 402 2.95 0.75 -24.54
N LEU A 403 1.79 0.15 -24.28
CA LEU A 403 0.49 0.84 -24.39
C LEU A 403 0.35 1.95 -23.34
N ILE A 404 0.77 1.72 -22.10
CA ILE A 404 0.74 2.74 -21.04
C ILE A 404 1.61 3.94 -21.43
N ILE A 405 2.83 3.70 -21.93
CA ILE A 405 3.73 4.78 -22.37
C ILE A 405 3.09 5.59 -23.51
N LEU A 406 2.49 4.91 -24.51
CA LEU A 406 1.82 5.58 -25.61
C LEU A 406 0.69 6.50 -25.11
N VAL A 407 -0.16 6.00 -24.21
CA VAL A 407 -1.26 6.78 -23.62
C VAL A 407 -0.72 7.98 -22.83
N LEU A 408 0.31 7.79 -22.01
CA LEU A 408 0.94 8.88 -21.25
C LEU A 408 1.53 9.96 -22.17
N VAL A 409 2.17 9.59 -23.27
CA VAL A 409 2.69 10.56 -24.27
C VAL A 409 1.56 11.40 -24.84
N VAL A 410 0.43 10.79 -25.23
CA VAL A 410 -0.74 11.51 -25.75
C VAL A 410 -1.29 12.49 -24.69
N ILE A 411 -1.39 12.05 -23.43
CA ILE A 411 -1.83 12.90 -22.32
C ILE A 411 -0.89 14.09 -22.14
N ILE A 412 0.42 13.85 -22.09
CA ILE A 412 1.44 14.90 -21.88
C ILE A 412 1.39 15.91 -23.01
N VAL A 413 1.37 15.47 -24.28
CA VAL A 413 1.29 16.37 -25.44
C VAL A 413 0.02 17.22 -25.38
N GLY A 414 -1.12 16.62 -25.03
CA GLY A 414 -2.38 17.34 -24.84
C GLY A 414 -2.29 18.41 -23.73
N GLN A 415 -1.80 18.05 -22.54
CA GLN A 415 -1.65 19.02 -21.44
C GLN A 415 -0.67 20.14 -21.80
N VAL A 416 0.47 19.83 -22.44
CA VAL A 416 1.44 20.83 -22.91
C VAL A 416 0.79 21.82 -23.87
N TYR A 417 0.00 21.34 -24.83
CA TYR A 417 -0.72 22.20 -25.77
C TYR A 417 -1.70 23.14 -25.05
N TYR A 418 -2.49 22.65 -24.08
CA TYR A 418 -3.42 23.50 -23.34
C TYR A 418 -2.72 24.47 -22.38
N PHE A 419 -1.60 24.09 -21.75
CA PHE A 419 -0.78 25.02 -20.97
C PHE A 419 -0.14 26.11 -21.84
N TRP A 420 0.21 25.78 -23.08
CA TRP A 420 0.67 26.75 -24.07
C TRP A 420 -0.47 27.72 -24.45
N LEU A 421 -1.68 27.23 -24.71
CA LEU A 421 -2.84 28.07 -25.00
C LEU A 421 -3.18 29.06 -23.87
N GLU A 422 -3.03 28.65 -22.61
CA GLU A 422 -3.26 29.52 -21.45
C GLU A 422 -2.06 30.43 -21.09
N GLY A 423 -0.95 30.34 -21.84
CA GLY A 423 0.27 31.11 -21.62
C GLY A 423 1.01 30.77 -20.32
N ARG A 424 0.81 29.57 -19.79
CA ARG A 424 1.41 29.10 -18.52
C ARG A 424 2.54 28.08 -18.71
N LEU A 425 2.75 27.59 -19.95
CA LEU A 425 3.70 26.52 -20.24
C LEU A 425 5.09 26.76 -19.65
N VAL A 426 5.68 27.95 -19.84
CA VAL A 426 7.04 28.25 -19.36
C VAL A 426 7.17 28.10 -17.83
N ARG A 427 6.16 28.52 -17.07
CA ARG A 427 6.16 28.39 -15.60
C ARG A 427 6.13 26.93 -15.17
N TYR A 428 5.33 26.10 -15.87
CA TYR A 428 5.25 24.67 -15.58
C TYR A 428 6.49 23.91 -16.05
N LEU A 429 7.09 24.28 -17.19
CA LEU A 429 8.40 23.74 -17.57
C LEU A 429 9.45 24.03 -16.50
N GLY A 430 9.45 25.22 -15.91
CA GLY A 430 10.30 25.54 -14.75
C GLY A 430 10.04 24.65 -13.54
N LEU A 431 8.76 24.45 -13.17
CA LEU A 431 8.37 23.57 -12.08
C LEU A 431 8.80 22.10 -12.31
N TYR A 432 8.53 21.56 -13.50
CA TYR A 432 8.91 20.19 -13.85
C TYR A 432 10.43 20.02 -13.98
N SER A 433 11.16 21.07 -14.39
CA SER A 433 12.62 21.08 -14.34
C SER A 433 13.14 21.00 -12.91
N LEU A 434 12.49 21.68 -11.95
CA LEU A 434 12.82 21.58 -10.53
C LEU A 434 12.56 20.16 -9.99
N PHE A 435 11.43 19.54 -10.35
CA PHE A 435 11.15 18.15 -9.99
C PHE A 435 12.20 17.19 -10.56
N LEU A 436 12.55 17.34 -11.84
CA LEU A 436 13.57 16.53 -12.49
C LEU A 436 14.94 16.71 -11.82
N LEU A 437 15.32 17.93 -11.47
CA LEU A 437 16.55 18.21 -10.73
C LEU A 437 16.55 17.51 -9.37
N GLY A 438 15.43 17.55 -8.64
CA GLY A 438 15.28 16.84 -7.37
C GLY A 438 15.42 15.32 -7.53
N ILE A 439 14.84 14.74 -8.58
CA ILE A 439 14.99 13.31 -8.91
C ILE A 439 16.44 12.97 -9.25
N ILE A 440 17.11 13.78 -10.10
CA ILE A 440 18.52 13.59 -10.45
C ILE A 440 19.37 13.61 -9.19
N LEU A 441 19.17 14.60 -8.30
CA LEU A 441 19.86 14.66 -7.02
C LEU A 441 19.65 13.37 -6.22
N CYS A 442 18.41 12.91 -6.08
CA CYS A 442 18.07 11.67 -5.37
C CYS A 442 18.78 10.44 -5.95
N VAL A 443 18.86 10.31 -7.28
CA VAL A 443 19.55 9.18 -7.96
C VAL A 443 21.07 9.24 -7.77
N THR A 444 21.64 10.43 -7.65
CA THR A 444 23.10 10.60 -7.47
C THR A 444 23.60 10.38 -6.05
N LEU A 445 22.70 10.25 -5.06
CA LEU A 445 23.09 10.06 -3.67
C LEU A 445 23.63 8.63 -3.42
N PRO A 446 24.84 8.48 -2.87
CA PRO A 446 25.41 7.16 -2.61
C PRO A 446 24.71 6.45 -1.44
N GLY A 447 24.56 5.12 -1.54
CA GLY A 447 24.03 4.27 -0.47
C GLY A 447 22.50 4.23 -0.35
N VAL A 448 21.79 4.99 -1.17
CA VAL A 448 20.31 4.98 -1.29
C VAL A 448 19.88 4.73 -2.72
N ASN A 449 18.68 4.22 -2.89
CA ASN A 449 18.07 3.95 -4.18
C ASN A 449 16.75 4.70 -4.26
N LEU A 450 16.45 5.22 -5.45
CA LEU A 450 15.19 5.89 -5.73
C LEU A 450 14.06 4.86 -5.86
N ARG A 451 13.03 4.98 -5.02
CA ARG A 451 11.77 4.24 -5.15
C ARG A 451 10.60 5.22 -5.24
N ILE A 452 10.02 5.33 -6.44
CA ILE A 452 8.88 6.20 -6.66
C ILE A 452 7.59 5.42 -6.41
N HIS A 453 6.99 5.64 -5.24
CA HIS A 453 5.64 5.16 -4.93
C HIS A 453 4.60 5.93 -5.76
N HIS A 454 3.45 5.31 -6.04
CA HIS A 454 2.40 5.93 -6.86
C HIS A 454 1.82 7.21 -6.25
N TYR A 455 1.84 7.37 -4.92
CA TYR A 455 1.44 8.63 -4.30
C TYR A 455 2.42 9.78 -4.62
N ILE A 456 3.72 9.50 -4.74
CA ILE A 456 4.74 10.48 -5.14
C ILE A 456 4.54 10.83 -6.60
N LEU A 457 4.34 9.82 -7.45
CA LEU A 457 4.01 10.02 -8.86
C LEU A 457 2.77 10.92 -9.01
N ALA A 458 1.73 10.69 -8.20
CA ALA A 458 0.56 11.54 -8.17
C ALA A 458 0.91 13.00 -7.82
N LEU A 459 1.71 13.25 -6.78
CA LEU A 459 2.12 14.61 -6.41
C LEU A 459 2.94 15.31 -7.49
N LEU A 460 3.80 14.58 -8.20
CA LEU A 460 4.59 15.11 -9.32
C LEU A 460 3.71 15.48 -10.52
N LEU A 461 2.67 14.70 -10.80
CA LEU A 461 1.82 14.87 -11.99
C LEU A 461 0.61 15.78 -11.77
N LEU A 462 0.09 15.90 -10.55
CA LEU A 462 -1.10 16.70 -10.21
C LEU A 462 -1.03 18.16 -10.70
N PRO A 463 0.11 18.90 -10.58
CA PRO A 463 0.23 20.25 -11.13
C PRO A 463 -0.16 20.35 -12.61
N GLY A 464 0.20 19.34 -13.39
CA GLY A 464 -0.09 19.21 -14.82
C GLY A 464 -1.57 19.00 -15.16
N THR A 465 -2.45 18.91 -14.16
CA THR A 465 -3.90 18.75 -14.35
C THR A 465 -4.70 20.00 -13.97
N SER A 466 -4.03 21.11 -13.68
CA SER A 466 -4.64 22.37 -13.18
C SER A 466 -5.35 23.22 -14.26
N LEU A 467 -5.87 22.55 -15.30
CA LEU A 467 -6.58 23.11 -16.44
C LEU A 467 -8.07 22.72 -16.33
N GLN A 468 -8.99 23.65 -16.63
CA GLN A 468 -10.42 23.34 -16.64
C GLN A 468 -10.85 22.73 -17.98
N THR A 469 -10.38 21.50 -18.24
CA THR A 469 -10.80 20.66 -19.38
C THR A 469 -11.35 19.33 -18.88
N ARG A 470 -12.20 18.66 -19.67
CA ARG A 470 -12.77 17.35 -19.29
C ARG A 470 -11.70 16.27 -19.06
N PRO A 471 -10.67 16.12 -19.92
CA PRO A 471 -9.58 15.19 -19.63
C PRO A 471 -8.84 15.54 -18.35
N SER A 472 -8.55 16.82 -18.11
CA SER A 472 -7.87 17.25 -16.87
C SER A 472 -8.69 16.97 -15.61
N LEU A 473 -10.03 17.04 -15.65
CA LEU A 473 -10.89 16.59 -14.55
C LEU A 473 -10.65 15.11 -14.24
N LEU A 474 -10.65 14.25 -15.27
CA LEU A 474 -10.42 12.81 -15.10
C LEU A 474 -9.02 12.50 -14.57
N TYR A 475 -7.98 13.10 -15.17
CA TYR A 475 -6.60 12.88 -14.75
C TYR A 475 -6.36 13.38 -13.32
N GLN A 476 -6.90 14.55 -12.97
CA GLN A 476 -6.81 15.06 -11.60
C GLN A 476 -7.49 14.13 -10.60
N GLY A 477 -8.69 13.64 -10.94
CA GLY A 477 -9.38 12.64 -10.15
C GLY A 477 -8.51 11.40 -9.91
N ILE A 478 -8.05 10.75 -10.98
CA ILE A 478 -7.22 9.53 -10.88
C ILE A 478 -5.99 9.76 -10.01
N LEU A 479 -5.28 10.88 -10.18
CA LEU A 479 -4.09 11.18 -9.40
C LEU A 479 -4.42 11.49 -7.92
N LEU A 480 -5.52 12.19 -7.62
CA LEU A 480 -5.98 12.37 -6.24
C LEU A 480 -6.33 11.03 -5.59
N GLY A 481 -6.96 10.13 -6.34
CA GLY A 481 -7.25 8.77 -5.90
C GLY A 481 -6.00 7.96 -5.62
N LEU A 482 -5.02 7.97 -6.53
CA LEU A 482 -3.72 7.29 -6.33
C LEU A 482 -2.96 7.83 -5.12
N PHE A 483 -3.02 9.15 -4.89
CA PHE A 483 -2.47 9.75 -3.69
C PHE A 483 -3.16 9.23 -2.42
N VAL A 484 -4.50 9.22 -2.39
CA VAL A 484 -5.27 8.69 -1.25
C VAL A 484 -4.98 7.21 -1.03
N ASN A 485 -5.04 6.38 -2.08
CA ASN A 485 -4.73 4.95 -1.97
C ASN A 485 -3.34 4.72 -1.40
N GLY A 486 -2.31 5.36 -1.98
CA GLY A 486 -0.93 5.16 -1.55
C GLY A 486 -0.69 5.55 -0.10
N ILE A 487 -1.19 6.71 0.34
CA ILE A 487 -1.01 7.14 1.73
C ILE A 487 -1.86 6.33 2.70
N ALA A 488 -3.15 6.11 2.39
CA ALA A 488 -4.07 5.41 3.28
C ALA A 488 -3.64 3.96 3.54
N ARG A 489 -3.08 3.27 2.53
CA ARG A 489 -2.57 1.88 2.64
C ARG A 489 -1.12 1.82 3.11
N TRP A 490 -0.20 2.58 2.48
CA TRP A 490 1.25 2.41 2.63
C TRP A 490 1.96 3.51 3.44
N ASP A 491 1.26 4.53 3.91
CA ASP A 491 1.85 5.71 4.57
C ASP A 491 2.68 6.60 3.62
N PHE A 492 3.29 7.65 4.18
CA PHE A 492 4.30 8.47 3.51
C PHE A 492 5.66 7.75 3.44
N ASP A 493 5.72 6.61 2.75
CA ASP A 493 6.95 5.82 2.63
C ASP A 493 8.05 6.57 1.86
N SER A 494 9.31 6.35 2.24
CA SER A 494 10.44 7.13 1.74
C SER A 494 10.63 7.00 0.22
N ILE A 495 10.91 8.13 -0.43
CA ILE A 495 11.37 8.19 -1.83
C ILE A 495 12.80 7.63 -2.02
N LEU A 496 13.60 7.69 -0.95
CA LEU A 496 14.97 7.18 -0.90
C LEU A 496 15.04 6.02 0.10
N GLN A 497 15.24 4.81 -0.41
CA GLN A 497 15.34 3.61 0.41
C GLN A 497 16.73 2.99 0.30
N THR A 498 17.23 2.44 1.41
CA THR A 498 18.51 1.73 1.39
C THR A 498 18.37 0.41 0.63
N SER A 499 19.49 -0.09 0.08
CA SER A 499 19.50 -1.41 -0.58
C SER A 499 19.06 -2.54 0.37
N ALA A 500 19.22 -2.38 1.68
CA ALA A 500 18.75 -3.34 2.67
C ALA A 500 17.21 -3.35 2.79
N VAL A 501 16.57 -2.18 2.82
CA VAL A 501 15.10 -2.06 2.87
C VAL A 501 14.46 -2.53 1.57
N LEU A 502 15.04 -2.18 0.42
CA LEU A 502 14.52 -2.63 -0.89
C LEU A 502 14.63 -4.13 -1.10
N ARG A 503 15.71 -4.73 -0.58
CA ARG A 503 15.90 -6.18 -0.65
C ARG A 503 14.84 -6.90 0.16
N ASP A 504 14.43 -6.35 1.30
CA ASP A 504 13.44 -6.95 2.20
C ASP A 504 13.75 -8.44 2.47
N ASP A 505 12.86 -9.35 2.05
CA ASP A 505 13.04 -10.79 2.16
C ASP A 505 13.73 -11.45 0.93
N ALA A 506 14.13 -10.68 -0.09
CA ALA A 506 14.83 -11.19 -1.27
C ALA A 506 16.27 -11.67 -0.98
N ARG A 507 16.86 -12.34 -1.98
CA ARG A 507 18.22 -12.91 -1.94
C ARG A 507 19.29 -11.82 -1.76
N PHE A 508 20.36 -12.16 -1.04
CA PHE A 508 21.53 -11.30 -0.89
C PHE A 508 22.47 -11.37 -2.10
N ASN A 509 22.36 -12.42 -2.91
CA ASN A 509 23.34 -12.83 -3.93
C ASN A 509 24.76 -12.98 -3.34
N SER A 510 24.79 -13.52 -2.12
CA SER A 510 25.99 -13.79 -1.35
C SER A 510 26.71 -15.06 -1.81
N ILE A 511 27.99 -15.18 -1.44
CA ILE A 511 28.71 -16.45 -1.59
C ILE A 511 28.05 -17.50 -0.70
N VAL A 512 27.90 -18.71 -1.23
CA VAL A 512 27.34 -19.85 -0.50
C VAL A 512 28.45 -20.85 -0.15
N PRO A 513 28.39 -21.53 1.01
CA PRO A 513 29.36 -22.56 1.37
C PRO A 513 29.38 -23.69 0.34
N LYS A 514 30.57 -24.06 -0.13
CA LYS A 514 30.79 -25.31 -0.86
C LYS A 514 31.07 -26.40 0.17
N ILE A 515 30.08 -27.24 0.44
CA ILE A 515 30.23 -28.36 1.36
C ILE A 515 30.64 -29.61 0.59
N LEU A 516 31.67 -30.30 1.10
CA LEU A 516 32.15 -31.57 0.58
C LEU A 516 31.10 -32.66 0.80
N GLU A 517 31.14 -33.71 -0.02
CA GLU A 517 30.29 -34.88 0.19
C GLU A 517 30.46 -35.43 1.61
N PRO A 518 29.36 -35.76 2.31
CA PRO A 518 29.44 -36.26 3.67
C PRO A 518 30.06 -37.65 3.73
N SER A 519 30.81 -37.94 4.78
CA SER A 519 31.13 -39.32 5.13
C SER A 519 29.94 -39.92 5.86
N ILE A 520 29.31 -40.93 5.26
CA ILE A 520 28.18 -41.66 5.85
C ILE A 520 28.72 -42.86 6.62
N GLN A 521 28.47 -42.90 7.92
CA GLN A 521 28.82 -44.02 8.80
C GLN A 521 27.55 -44.82 9.10
N SER A 522 27.60 -46.13 8.86
CA SER A 522 26.48 -47.03 9.11
C SER A 522 26.66 -47.77 10.45
N GLY A 523 25.74 -47.53 11.38
CA GLY A 523 25.58 -48.31 12.60
C GLY A 523 24.47 -49.36 12.49
N PRO A 524 24.26 -50.19 13.53
CA PRO A 524 23.24 -51.25 13.51
C PRO A 524 21.80 -50.74 13.36
N GLU A 525 21.49 -49.58 13.95
CA GLU A 525 20.13 -48.99 13.97
C GLU A 525 20.09 -47.55 13.45
N THR A 526 21.25 -46.91 13.25
CA THR A 526 21.35 -45.50 12.86
C THR A 526 22.39 -45.29 11.76
N LEU A 527 22.12 -44.32 10.90
CA LEU A 527 23.06 -43.81 9.92
C LEU A 527 23.47 -42.40 10.36
N VAL A 528 24.77 -42.10 10.30
CA VAL A 528 25.32 -40.79 10.68
C VAL A 528 26.03 -40.18 9.48
N ALA A 529 25.51 -39.06 8.98
CA ALA A 529 26.18 -38.24 7.98
C ALA A 529 27.04 -37.19 8.69
N ILE A 530 28.34 -37.20 8.40
CA ILE A 530 29.30 -36.23 8.94
C ILE A 530 29.76 -35.31 7.81
N PHE A 531 29.49 -34.02 7.98
CA PHE A 531 29.85 -32.96 7.05
C PHE A 531 31.06 -32.22 7.61
N ALA A 532 32.19 -32.33 6.91
CA ALA A 532 33.37 -31.52 7.21
C ALA A 532 33.19 -30.13 6.59
N TYR A 533 33.42 -29.10 7.39
CA TYR A 533 33.42 -27.74 6.86
C TYR A 533 34.71 -27.45 6.10
N GLY A 534 34.59 -26.73 4.98
CA GLY A 534 35.74 -26.22 4.26
C GLY A 534 36.47 -25.13 5.06
N THR A 535 37.60 -24.66 4.53
CA THR A 535 38.34 -23.55 5.13
C THR A 535 37.46 -22.30 5.23
N PRO A 536 37.47 -21.58 6.37
CA PRO A 536 36.68 -20.37 6.54
C PRO A 536 37.04 -19.32 5.49
N VAL A 537 36.02 -18.68 4.92
CA VAL A 537 36.21 -17.53 4.04
C VAL A 537 36.39 -16.29 4.91
N THR A 538 37.21 -15.33 4.48
CA THR A 538 37.38 -14.06 5.20
C THR A 538 36.06 -13.26 5.20
N ASN A 539 35.73 -12.60 6.31
CA ASN A 539 34.54 -11.74 6.51
C ASN A 539 33.19 -12.46 6.70
N VAL A 540 33.19 -13.65 7.31
CA VAL A 540 31.98 -14.31 7.81
C VAL A 540 32.19 -14.79 9.24
N ASP A 541 31.12 -14.85 10.02
CA ASP A 541 31.18 -15.21 11.45
C ASP A 541 31.04 -16.72 11.67
N GLY A 542 30.35 -17.41 10.75
CA GLY A 542 29.99 -18.82 10.94
C GLY A 542 29.26 -19.46 9.77
N ILE A 543 28.69 -20.64 10.03
CA ILE A 543 27.87 -21.44 9.10
C ILE A 543 26.54 -21.80 9.77
N SER A 544 25.45 -21.75 9.02
CA SER A 544 24.12 -22.27 9.37
C SER A 544 23.75 -23.42 8.43
N VAL A 545 23.10 -24.44 8.99
CA VAL A 545 22.62 -25.62 8.25
C VAL A 545 21.11 -25.77 8.38
N LEU A 546 20.46 -25.94 7.23
CA LEU A 546 19.07 -26.39 7.15
C LEU A 546 19.03 -27.87 6.79
N VAL A 547 18.16 -28.60 7.47
CA VAL A 547 17.71 -29.93 7.07
C VAL A 547 16.20 -29.87 6.94
N ASN A 548 15.67 -30.22 5.76
CA ASN A 548 14.24 -30.18 5.45
C ASN A 548 13.61 -28.79 5.69
N ASP A 549 14.32 -27.74 5.28
CA ASP A 549 13.91 -26.34 5.45
C ASP A 549 13.80 -25.86 6.92
N VAL A 550 14.35 -26.64 7.87
CA VAL A 550 14.44 -26.31 9.30
C VAL A 550 15.89 -26.06 9.68
N GLU A 551 16.17 -24.97 10.40
CA GLU A 551 17.51 -24.70 10.91
C GLU A 551 17.87 -25.70 12.02
N ARG A 552 18.86 -26.56 11.77
CA ARG A 552 19.29 -27.62 12.69
C ARG A 552 20.61 -27.35 13.38
N GLY A 553 21.37 -26.37 12.90
CA GLY A 553 22.66 -26.06 13.49
C GLY A 553 23.19 -24.70 13.07
N ARG A 554 23.96 -24.12 13.98
CA ARG A 554 24.83 -22.97 13.73
C ARG A 554 26.18 -23.26 14.34
N ALA A 555 27.23 -22.80 13.68
CA ALA A 555 28.57 -22.87 14.21
C ALA A 555 29.32 -21.58 13.90
N PHE A 556 30.09 -21.08 14.86
CA PHE A 556 30.80 -19.82 14.77
C PHE A 556 32.30 -20.06 14.80
N TYR A 557 33.04 -19.47 13.87
CA TYR A 557 34.48 -19.69 13.76
C TYR A 557 35.24 -19.16 14.98
N ALA A 558 34.77 -18.05 15.57
CA ALA A 558 35.42 -17.41 16.71
C ALA A 558 35.35 -18.21 18.02
N ASP A 559 34.33 -19.07 18.16
CA ASP A 559 34.07 -19.83 19.39
C ASP A 559 34.84 -21.17 19.42
N GLU A 560 35.43 -21.58 18.28
CA GLU A 560 36.13 -22.85 18.12
C GLU A 560 37.63 -22.70 18.37
N VAL A 561 38.21 -23.69 19.07
CA VAL A 561 39.65 -23.73 19.36
C VAL A 561 40.41 -23.87 18.03
N ASN A 562 41.21 -22.84 17.70
CA ASN A 562 41.94 -22.64 16.43
C ASN A 562 41.14 -22.03 15.25
N GLY A 563 39.93 -21.51 15.45
CA GLY A 563 39.20 -20.79 14.40
C GLY A 563 38.56 -21.65 13.32
N ALA A 564 38.64 -22.98 13.44
CA ALA A 564 38.12 -23.95 12.48
C ALA A 564 36.92 -24.68 13.06
N VAL A 565 35.73 -24.46 12.49
CA VAL A 565 34.56 -25.28 12.83
C VAL A 565 34.78 -26.70 12.29
N SER A 566 34.67 -27.71 13.17
CA SER A 566 35.19 -29.04 12.88
C SER A 566 34.25 -29.93 12.05
N SER A 567 32.94 -29.96 12.32
CA SER A 567 31.97 -30.72 11.51
C SER A 567 30.52 -30.47 11.92
N PHE A 568 29.56 -30.81 11.05
CA PHE A 568 28.16 -31.05 11.42
C PHE A 568 27.84 -32.53 11.33
N LYS A 569 27.12 -33.07 12.31
CA LYS A 569 26.71 -34.47 12.35
C LYS A 569 25.18 -34.54 12.33
N TRP A 570 24.63 -35.28 11.37
CA TRP A 570 23.21 -35.57 11.29
C TRP A 570 22.98 -37.06 11.43
N THR A 571 22.12 -37.45 12.36
CA THR A 571 21.81 -38.84 12.65
C THR A 571 20.37 -39.12 12.25
N ARG A 572 20.17 -40.22 11.52
CA ARG A 572 18.82 -40.72 11.18
C ARG A 572 18.69 -42.21 11.47
N PRO A 573 17.47 -42.71 11.73
CA PRO A 573 17.20 -44.15 11.80
C PRO A 573 17.60 -44.86 10.50
N ALA A 574 18.14 -46.07 10.60
CA ALA A 574 18.60 -46.83 9.43
C ALA A 574 17.45 -47.29 8.51
N ASP A 575 16.24 -47.40 9.05
CA ASP A 575 14.99 -47.72 8.35
C ASP A 575 14.28 -46.49 7.77
N ASN A 576 14.84 -45.28 7.93
CA ASN A 576 14.22 -44.07 7.41
C ASN A 576 14.26 -44.06 5.87
N HIS A 577 13.08 -44.07 5.25
CA HIS A 577 12.89 -44.07 3.80
C HIS A 577 12.67 -42.66 3.21
N LEU A 578 12.64 -41.62 4.05
CA LEU A 578 12.41 -40.24 3.60
C LEU A 578 13.68 -39.62 3.01
N ASN A 579 13.50 -38.74 2.04
CA ASN A 579 14.59 -37.93 1.51
C ASN A 579 14.89 -36.79 2.47
N GLU A 580 16.17 -36.47 2.72
CA GLU A 580 16.54 -35.34 3.57
C GLU A 580 17.30 -34.30 2.75
N TYR A 581 16.83 -33.05 2.80
CA TYR A 581 17.37 -31.95 2.00
C TYR A 581 18.25 -31.03 2.85
N PHE A 582 19.52 -30.94 2.49
CA PHE A 582 20.54 -30.17 3.19
C PHE A 582 20.86 -28.88 2.44
N ARG A 583 20.91 -27.77 3.16
CA ARG A 583 21.32 -26.46 2.62
C ARG A 583 22.20 -25.73 3.62
N TRP A 584 23.13 -24.95 3.10
CA TRP A 584 24.16 -24.30 3.89
C TRP A 584 24.23 -22.81 3.58
N ALA A 585 24.39 -21.98 4.61
CA ALA A 585 24.59 -20.56 4.46
C ALA A 585 25.72 -20.09 5.37
N TYR A 586 26.44 -19.04 4.96
CA TYR A 586 27.30 -18.32 5.89
C TYR A 586 26.47 -17.43 6.82
N ILE A 587 27.01 -17.17 8.01
CA ILE A 587 26.43 -16.24 8.99
C ILE A 587 27.26 -14.97 9.00
N LEU A 588 26.58 -13.81 9.01
CA LEU A 588 27.18 -12.50 9.20
C LEU A 588 26.30 -11.65 10.12
N HIS A 589 26.90 -11.07 11.16
CA HIS A 589 26.23 -10.33 12.24
C HIS A 589 25.04 -11.10 12.85
N GLY A 590 25.24 -12.41 13.06
CA GLY A 590 24.22 -13.30 13.62
C GLY A 590 23.05 -13.68 12.69
N LYS A 591 23.07 -13.24 11.43
CA LYS A 591 22.05 -13.57 10.41
C LYS A 591 22.62 -14.50 9.34
N ALA A 592 21.85 -15.52 8.97
CA ALA A 592 22.16 -16.35 7.81
C ALA A 592 22.00 -15.53 6.52
N LEU A 593 22.98 -15.67 5.62
CA LEU A 593 22.95 -15.12 4.25
C LEU A 593 22.15 -16.06 3.33
N ASP A 594 22.50 -16.14 2.04
CA ASP A 594 21.80 -17.05 1.13
C ASP A 594 22.19 -18.51 1.37
N TYR A 595 21.21 -19.38 1.22
CA TYR A 595 21.40 -20.82 1.28
C TYR A 595 21.84 -21.37 -0.08
N SER A 596 22.73 -22.36 -0.03
CA SER A 596 23.13 -23.16 -1.18
C SER A 596 21.91 -23.85 -1.83
N GLN A 597 22.12 -24.32 -3.06
CA GLN A 597 21.21 -25.29 -3.66
C GLN A 597 21.11 -26.55 -2.79
N PRO A 598 19.94 -27.21 -2.76
CA PRO A 598 19.73 -28.39 -1.93
C PRO A 598 20.62 -29.55 -2.37
N SER A 599 21.24 -30.22 -1.41
CA SER A 599 21.80 -31.55 -1.60
C SER A 599 20.90 -32.55 -0.88
N VAL A 600 20.77 -33.76 -1.42
CA VAL A 600 19.79 -34.74 -0.94
C VAL A 600 20.48 -35.98 -0.41
N TRP A 601 20.12 -36.38 0.80
CA TRP A 601 20.38 -37.72 1.31
C TRP A 601 19.14 -38.56 1.09
N LEU A 602 19.18 -39.40 0.05
CA LEU A 602 18.04 -40.19 -0.40
C LEU A 602 17.65 -41.26 0.62
N GLY A 603 16.38 -41.65 0.62
CA GLY A 603 15.87 -42.73 1.47
C GLY A 603 16.56 -44.08 1.27
N ASN A 604 17.18 -44.30 0.11
CA ASN A 604 18.00 -45.49 -0.16
C ASN A 604 19.42 -45.45 0.46
N GLY A 605 19.76 -44.39 1.20
CA GLY A 605 21.07 -44.20 1.84
C GLY A 605 22.11 -43.48 0.99
N THR A 606 21.83 -43.20 -0.28
CA THR A 606 22.80 -42.56 -1.19
C THR A 606 22.74 -41.03 -1.12
N TRP A 607 23.88 -40.39 -1.36
CA TRP A 607 24.01 -38.93 -1.43
C TRP A 607 23.95 -38.47 -2.89
N SER A 608 23.24 -37.38 -3.16
CA SER A 608 23.19 -36.74 -4.48
C SER A 608 23.13 -35.23 -4.37
N HIS A 609 23.75 -34.54 -5.33
CA HIS A 609 23.54 -33.12 -5.52
C HIS A 609 22.34 -32.90 -6.44
N VAL A 610 21.40 -32.04 -6.02
CA VAL A 610 20.31 -31.63 -6.93
C VAL A 610 20.93 -30.69 -7.97
N HIS A 611 21.29 -31.24 -9.12
CA HIS A 611 21.68 -30.43 -10.28
C HIS A 611 20.41 -29.81 -10.87
N SER A 612 20.40 -28.49 -10.98
CA SER A 612 19.36 -27.70 -11.63
C SER A 612 19.22 -28.02 -13.11
#